data_AF-A0A318ZGK4-F1
#
_entry.id   AF-A0A318ZGK4-F1
#
_cell.length_a   1.000
_cell.length_b   1.000
_cell.length_c   1.000
_cell.angle_alpha   90.00
_cell.angle_beta   90.00
_cell.angle_gamma   90.00
#
_symmetry.space_group_name_H-M   'P 1'
#
loop_
_entity.id
_entity.type
_entity.pdbx_description
1 polymer ?
#
loop_
_entity_poly.entity_id
_entity_poly.type
_entity_poly.pdbx_seq_one_letter_code
_entity_poly.pdbx_strand_id
1 'polypeptide(L)'
;MSLPPPLELSLLEPDQECQMLPVIEQLRDYSNFSRWLDQVQEALAEWDLQDYIDPFAPRPEPDDSGYEEWKQQADVIFSWLCLYTSPALREDPIFKRSPPQLPEEYIPTVKDIHLVNIDEFFDPPYSKYGETIYSVGLADECPKYMAEETFEMMTHRGRHIRLD
;
A
#
# COMPACT_ATOMS: atom_id res chain seq x y z
N MET A 1 65.83 -13.46 4.41
CA MET A 1 64.62 -12.85 3.86
C MET A 1 63.50 -13.86 4.04
N SER A 2 62.69 -13.72 5.09
CA SER A 2 61.55 -14.59 5.35
C SER A 2 60.31 -13.94 4.76
N LEU A 3 59.64 -14.64 3.85
CA LEU A 3 58.35 -14.26 3.32
C LEU A 3 57.29 -14.32 4.45
N PRO A 4 56.35 -13.37 4.52
CA PRO A 4 55.25 -13.44 5.48
C PRO A 4 54.33 -14.63 5.16
N PRO A 5 53.63 -15.20 6.17
CA PRO A 5 52.61 -16.21 5.93
C PRO A 5 51.50 -15.63 5.04
N PRO A 6 50.86 -16.46 4.19
CA PRO A 6 49.73 -16.02 3.41
C PRO A 6 48.63 -15.56 4.37
N LEU A 7 48.13 -14.35 4.12
CA LEU A 7 46.94 -13.82 4.75
C LEU A 7 45.83 -14.86 4.53
N GLU A 8 45.44 -15.55 5.61
CA GLU A 8 44.15 -16.20 5.67
C GLU A 8 43.13 -15.09 5.45
N LEU A 9 42.64 -15.02 4.21
CA LEU A 9 41.40 -14.36 3.87
C LEU A 9 40.37 -15.08 4.74
N SER A 10 40.13 -14.54 5.93
CA SER A 10 38.99 -14.90 6.77
C SER A 10 37.82 -15.03 5.82
N LEU A 11 37.32 -16.27 5.71
CA LEU A 11 36.12 -16.59 4.98
C LEU A 11 35.11 -15.50 5.33
N LEU A 12 34.80 -14.67 4.34
CA LEU A 12 33.51 -14.04 4.24
C LEU A 12 32.52 -15.17 4.47
N GLU A 13 31.85 -15.18 5.61
CA GLU A 13 30.70 -16.05 5.81
C GLU A 13 29.75 -15.79 4.62
N PRO A 14 29.60 -16.76 3.71
CA PRO A 14 28.50 -16.70 2.77
C PRO A 14 27.26 -17.10 3.58
N ASP A 15 26.24 -16.25 3.55
CA ASP A 15 24.86 -16.47 4.03
C ASP A 15 24.35 -15.42 5.03
N GLN A 16 24.48 -14.14 4.69
CA GLN A 16 23.25 -13.34 4.74
C GLN A 16 22.60 -13.54 3.37
N GLU A 17 21.79 -14.60 3.27
CA GLU A 17 20.73 -14.61 2.27
C GLU A 17 19.99 -13.29 2.46
N CYS A 18 20.23 -12.31 1.57
CA CYS A 18 19.39 -11.13 1.52
C CYS A 18 17.97 -11.66 1.39
N GLN A 19 17.16 -11.55 2.45
CA GLN A 19 15.76 -11.95 2.43
C GLN A 19 15.08 -11.03 1.40
N MET A 20 15.11 -11.46 0.15
CA MET A 20 14.48 -10.75 -0.96
C MET A 20 13.01 -11.07 -0.86
N LEU A 21 12.25 -10.12 -0.31
CA LEU A 21 10.80 -10.15 -0.36
C LEU A 21 10.34 -10.48 -1.79
N PRO A 22 9.30 -11.31 -1.94
CA PRO A 22 8.92 -11.86 -3.23
C PRO A 22 8.52 -10.75 -4.22
N VAL A 23 8.61 -11.10 -5.50
CA VAL A 23 8.14 -10.22 -6.58
C VAL A 23 6.61 -10.24 -6.60
N ILE A 24 5.99 -9.08 -6.46
CA ILE A 24 4.54 -8.90 -6.51
C ILE A 24 4.13 -8.06 -7.73
N GLU A 25 2.83 -8.02 -8.04
CA GLU A 25 2.31 -7.13 -9.07
C GLU A 25 2.57 -5.68 -8.65
N GLN A 26 2.90 -4.78 -9.59
CA GLN A 26 3.02 -3.36 -9.27
C GLN A 26 1.63 -2.75 -9.07
N LEU A 27 1.46 -1.95 -8.03
CA LEU A 27 0.28 -1.10 -7.86
C LEU A 27 0.29 0.01 -8.93
N ARG A 28 -0.57 -0.14 -9.95
CA ARG A 28 -0.65 0.83 -11.06
C ARG A 28 -1.55 2.00 -10.68
N ASP A 29 -2.69 1.66 -10.13
CA ASP A 29 -3.78 2.55 -9.76
C ASP A 29 -4.73 1.78 -8.81
N TYR A 30 -5.84 2.39 -8.42
CA TYR A 30 -6.74 1.75 -7.46
C TYR A 30 -7.48 0.52 -8.01
N SER A 31 -7.56 0.33 -9.33
CA SER A 31 -8.23 -0.83 -9.93
C SER A 31 -7.59 -2.17 -9.54
N ASN A 32 -6.29 -2.17 -9.25
CA ASN A 32 -5.57 -3.36 -8.79
C ASN A 32 -5.15 -3.29 -7.31
N PHE A 33 -5.67 -2.33 -6.54
CA PHE A 33 -5.29 -2.12 -5.14
C PHE A 33 -5.60 -3.32 -4.25
N SER A 34 -6.81 -3.89 -4.32
CA SER A 34 -7.17 -5.05 -3.49
C SER A 34 -6.25 -6.23 -3.74
N ARG A 35 -6.01 -6.57 -5.01
CA ARG A 35 -5.10 -7.67 -5.37
C ARG A 35 -3.66 -7.39 -4.94
N TRP A 36 -3.19 -6.17 -5.14
CA TRP A 36 -1.87 -5.75 -4.70
C TRP A 36 -1.73 -5.90 -3.18
N LEU A 37 -2.73 -5.44 -2.41
CA LEU A 37 -2.74 -5.55 -0.96
C LEU A 37 -2.75 -7.01 -0.50
N ASP A 38 -3.54 -7.88 -1.14
CA ASP A 38 -3.56 -9.31 -0.84
C ASP A 38 -2.16 -9.93 -1.04
N GLN A 39 -1.49 -9.59 -2.15
CA GLN A 39 -0.12 -10.05 -2.43
C GLN A 39 0.91 -9.50 -1.43
N VAL A 40 0.75 -8.25 -0.99
CA VAL A 40 1.60 -7.67 0.05
C VAL A 40 1.42 -8.41 1.37
N GLN A 41 0.18 -8.66 1.77
CA GLN A 41 -0.13 -9.37 3.01
C GLN A 41 0.35 -10.82 2.98
N GLU A 42 0.17 -11.52 1.86
CA GLU A 42 0.65 -12.89 1.64
C GLU A 42 2.18 -12.95 1.67
N ALA A 43 2.84 -12.04 0.97
CA ALA A 43 4.29 -11.92 0.95
C ALA A 43 4.86 -11.68 2.35
N LEU A 44 4.25 -10.80 3.14
CA LEU A 44 4.70 -10.54 4.51
C LEU A 44 4.28 -11.63 5.49
N ALA A 45 3.20 -12.37 5.22
CA ALA A 45 2.76 -13.52 6.03
C ALA A 45 3.82 -14.62 6.05
N GLU A 46 4.42 -14.90 4.89
CA GLU A 46 5.38 -15.99 4.69
C GLU A 46 6.60 -15.84 5.62
N TRP A 47 6.95 -14.61 5.97
CA TRP A 47 8.12 -14.27 6.77
C TRP A 47 7.77 -13.72 8.17
N ASP A 48 6.49 -13.76 8.56
CA ASP A 48 5.99 -13.20 9.84
C ASP A 48 6.27 -11.69 10.00
N LEU A 49 6.14 -10.93 8.90
CA LEU A 49 6.46 -9.50 8.83
C LEU A 49 5.21 -8.60 8.70
N GLN A 50 4.02 -9.15 8.90
CA GLN A 50 2.76 -8.39 8.74
C GLN A 50 2.66 -7.22 9.72
N ASP A 51 3.25 -7.35 10.90
CA ASP A 51 3.24 -6.32 11.94
C ASP A 51 3.89 -5.01 11.46
N TYR A 52 4.82 -5.06 10.50
CA TYR A 52 5.47 -3.85 9.96
C TYR A 52 4.53 -2.97 9.15
N ILE A 53 3.45 -3.54 8.61
CA ILE A 53 2.45 -2.78 7.83
C ILE A 53 1.15 -2.55 8.62
N ASP A 54 1.07 -3.04 9.86
CA ASP A 54 -0.07 -2.85 10.75
C ASP A 54 0.14 -1.58 11.61
N PRO A 55 -0.69 -0.54 11.46
CA PRO A 55 -0.62 0.68 12.28
C PRO A 55 -0.82 0.45 13.78
N PHE A 56 -1.37 -0.71 14.17
CA PHE A 56 -1.66 -1.05 15.56
C PHE A 56 -0.62 -1.99 16.18
N ALA A 57 0.35 -2.45 15.40
CA ALA A 57 1.41 -3.31 15.92
C ALA A 57 2.30 -2.55 16.91
N PRO A 58 2.76 -3.22 17.99
CA PRO A 58 3.66 -2.61 18.96
C PRO A 58 5.02 -2.36 18.31
N ARG A 59 5.52 -1.13 18.42
CA ARG A 59 6.86 -0.75 17.95
C ARG A 59 7.85 -0.75 19.10
N PRO A 60 9.08 -1.25 18.90
CA PRO A 60 10.15 -1.09 19.87
C PRO A 60 10.49 0.40 20.03
N GLU A 61 10.81 0.80 21.26
CA GLU A 61 11.29 2.15 21.55
C GLU A 61 12.75 2.31 21.08
N PRO A 62 13.22 3.54 20.78
CA PRO A 62 14.59 3.75 20.31
C PRO A 62 15.70 3.25 21.25
N ASP A 63 15.39 3.12 22.54
CA ASP A 63 16.32 2.62 23.55
C ASP A 63 16.30 1.08 23.69
N ASP A 64 15.39 0.39 23.00
CA ASP A 64 15.28 -1.06 23.03
C ASP A 64 16.39 -1.73 22.21
N SER A 65 16.92 -2.84 22.73
CA SER A 65 18.00 -3.60 22.08
C SER A 65 17.66 -4.12 20.68
N GLY A 66 16.37 -4.19 20.32
CA GLY A 66 15.90 -4.64 19.00
C GLY A 66 15.53 -3.51 18.03
N TYR A 67 15.65 -2.24 18.43
CA TYR A 67 15.19 -1.11 17.62
C TYR A 67 15.93 -0.99 16.28
N GLU A 68 17.26 -1.12 16.27
CA GLU A 68 18.05 -1.00 15.04
C GLU A 68 17.77 -2.13 14.05
N GLU A 69 17.56 -3.36 14.53
CA GLU A 69 17.19 -4.50 13.70
C GLU A 69 15.79 -4.31 13.11
N TRP A 70 14.81 -3.93 13.94
CA TRP A 70 13.46 -3.58 13.49
C TRP A 70 13.49 -2.46 12.46
N LYS A 71 14.26 -1.41 12.69
CA LYS A 71 14.37 -0.26 11.79
C LYS A 71 14.96 -0.66 10.44
N GLN A 72 16.03 -1.46 10.43
CA GLN A 72 16.61 -1.96 9.18
C GLN A 72 15.60 -2.79 8.39
N GLN A 73 14.83 -3.65 9.07
CA GLN A 73 13.78 -4.44 8.43
C GLN A 73 12.65 -3.57 7.90
N ALA A 74 12.23 -2.56 8.67
CA ALA A 74 11.23 -1.58 8.26
C ALA A 74 11.68 -0.81 7.01
N ASP A 75 12.93 -0.37 6.94
CA ASP A 75 13.49 0.32 5.77
C ASP A 75 13.51 -0.58 4.52
N VAL A 76 13.79 -1.88 4.68
CA VAL A 76 13.74 -2.88 3.59
C VAL A 76 12.30 -3.05 3.08
N ILE A 77 11.33 -3.24 3.98
CA ILE A 77 9.91 -3.38 3.63
C ILE A 77 9.40 -2.09 2.96
N PHE A 78 9.74 -0.93 3.50
CA PHE A 78 9.36 0.36 2.93
C PHE A 78 9.90 0.53 1.50
N SER A 79 11.18 0.21 1.29
CA SER A 79 11.83 0.27 -0.03
C SER A 79 11.18 -0.70 -1.02
N TRP A 80 10.82 -1.90 -0.55
CA TRP A 80 10.11 -2.90 -1.34
C TRP A 80 8.70 -2.41 -1.73
N LEU A 81 7.91 -1.86 -0.79
CA LEU A 81 6.61 -1.26 -1.09
C LEU A 81 6.73 -0.12 -2.12
N CYS A 82 7.76 0.72 -1.99
CA CYS A 82 8.04 1.80 -2.95
C CYS A 82 8.37 1.28 -4.35
N LEU A 83 9.09 0.17 -4.45
CA LEU A 83 9.45 -0.45 -5.73
C LEU A 83 8.22 -0.98 -6.46
N TYR A 84 7.29 -1.58 -5.72
CA TYR A 84 6.04 -2.12 -6.24
C TYR A 84 4.88 -1.13 -6.26
N THR A 85 5.17 0.17 -6.12
CA THR A 85 4.18 1.24 -6.27
C THR A 85 4.52 2.11 -7.48
N SER A 86 3.53 2.29 -8.37
CA SER A 86 3.67 3.12 -9.56
C SER A 86 4.19 4.52 -9.21
N PRO A 87 5.15 5.06 -9.98
CA PRO A 87 5.60 6.44 -9.82
C PRO A 87 4.43 7.45 -9.86
N ALA A 88 3.40 7.20 -10.67
CA ALA A 88 2.25 8.11 -10.78
C ALA A 88 1.51 8.29 -9.44
N LEU A 89 1.37 7.23 -8.64
CA LEU A 89 0.76 7.29 -7.30
C LEU A 89 1.69 7.98 -6.30
N ARG A 90 3.00 7.80 -6.43
CA ARG A 90 3.99 8.46 -5.55
C ARG A 90 4.17 9.94 -5.86
N GLU A 91 3.82 10.37 -7.08
CA GLU A 91 3.84 11.77 -7.47
C GLU A 91 2.54 12.52 -7.13
N ASP A 92 1.53 11.81 -6.61
CA ASP A 92 0.24 12.36 -6.21
C ASP A 92 0.39 13.47 -5.14
N PRO A 93 -0.41 14.54 -5.19
CA PRO A 93 -0.36 15.63 -4.21
C PRO A 93 -0.50 15.17 -2.75
N ILE A 94 -1.26 14.10 -2.48
CA ILE A 94 -1.46 13.56 -1.13
C ILE A 94 -0.18 12.87 -0.66
N PHE A 95 0.42 12.04 -1.52
CA PHE A 95 1.70 11.40 -1.25
C PHE A 95 2.81 12.43 -1.02
N LYS A 96 2.79 13.56 -1.74
CA LYS A 96 3.76 14.65 -1.56
C LYS A 96 3.50 15.52 -0.33
N ARG A 97 2.24 15.74 0.06
CA ARG A 97 1.88 16.51 1.26
C ARG A 97 2.16 15.75 2.54
N SER A 98 1.92 14.44 2.51
CA SER A 98 2.06 13.55 3.66
C SER A 98 2.75 12.27 3.21
N PRO A 99 4.07 12.33 2.92
CA PRO A 99 4.82 11.15 2.52
C PRO A 99 4.88 10.17 3.70
N PRO A 100 4.58 8.89 3.48
CA PRO A 100 4.72 7.89 4.53
C PRO A 100 6.20 7.79 4.92
N GLN A 101 6.49 7.77 6.22
CA GLN A 101 7.83 7.63 6.76
C GLN A 101 8.13 6.17 7.12
N LEU A 102 7.09 5.41 7.42
CA LEU A 102 7.17 4.02 7.86
C LEU A 102 6.28 3.11 7.03
N PRO A 103 6.55 1.79 6.99
CA PRO A 103 5.74 0.86 6.21
C PRO A 103 4.28 0.81 6.67
N GLU A 104 4.00 0.98 7.98
CA GLU A 104 2.63 0.98 8.50
C GLU A 104 1.79 2.18 8.00
N GLU A 105 2.44 3.29 7.64
CA GLU A 105 1.79 4.48 7.11
C GLU A 105 1.50 4.35 5.61
N TYR A 106 2.20 3.46 4.93
CA TYR A 106 2.20 3.38 3.46
C TYR A 106 0.83 3.02 2.89
N ILE A 107 0.23 1.93 3.40
CA ILE A 107 -1.07 1.43 2.91
C ILE A 107 -2.18 2.47 3.18
N PRO A 108 -2.28 3.08 4.39
CA PRO A 108 -3.19 4.21 4.62
C PRO A 108 -3.01 5.37 3.64
N THR A 109 -1.78 5.84 3.40
CA THR A 109 -1.54 6.95 2.46
C THR A 109 -2.02 6.62 1.04
N VAL A 110 -1.78 5.40 0.57
CA VAL A 110 -2.26 4.95 -0.74
C VAL A 110 -3.79 4.88 -0.79
N LYS A 111 -4.46 4.46 0.31
CA LYS A 111 -5.93 4.47 0.40
C LYS A 111 -6.49 5.89 0.35
N ASP A 112 -5.86 6.85 1.01
CA ASP A 112 -6.30 8.24 1.04
C ASP A 112 -6.25 8.90 -0.34
N ILE A 113 -5.24 8.57 -1.17
CA ILE A 113 -5.18 9.00 -2.58
C ILE A 113 -6.47 8.63 -3.32
N HIS A 114 -7.01 7.44 -3.06
CA HIS A 114 -8.22 7.01 -3.75
C HIS A 114 -9.47 7.76 -3.28
N LEU A 115 -9.61 7.98 -1.97
CA LEU A 115 -10.79 8.65 -1.41
C LEU A 115 -10.93 10.08 -1.93
N VAL A 116 -9.82 10.83 -2.01
CA VAL A 116 -9.85 12.21 -2.53
C VAL A 116 -10.10 12.26 -4.03
N ASN A 117 -9.54 11.31 -4.81
CA ASN A 117 -9.83 11.22 -6.24
C ASN A 117 -11.31 10.90 -6.54
N ILE A 118 -12.01 10.19 -5.63
CA ILE A 118 -13.46 9.98 -5.75
C ILE A 118 -14.22 11.27 -5.43
N ASP A 119 -13.84 12.00 -4.39
CA ASP A 119 -14.48 13.28 -4.04
C ASP A 119 -14.31 14.34 -5.15
N GLU A 120 -13.16 14.39 -5.82
CA GLU A 120 -12.95 15.26 -7.00
C GLU A 120 -13.79 14.83 -8.22
N PHE A 121 -14.24 13.57 -8.29
CA PHE A 121 -15.13 13.10 -9.36
C PHE A 121 -16.58 13.56 -9.19
N PHE A 122 -16.95 14.06 -8.00
CA PHE A 122 -18.26 14.60 -7.70
C PHE A 122 -18.23 16.14 -7.69
N ASP A 123 -18.16 16.74 -8.87
CA ASP A 123 -18.43 18.17 -9.03
C ASP A 123 -19.82 18.53 -8.44
N PRO A 124 -19.99 19.74 -7.86
CA PRO A 124 -21.31 20.26 -7.51
C PRO A 124 -22.25 20.14 -8.72
N PRO A 125 -23.45 19.55 -8.54
CA PRO A 125 -24.20 19.44 -7.28
C PRO A 125 -24.11 18.07 -6.58
N TYR A 126 -23.20 17.18 -6.97
CA TYR A 126 -23.20 15.80 -6.50
C TYR A 126 -22.29 15.51 -5.30
N SER A 127 -21.41 16.44 -4.94
CA SER A 127 -20.55 16.36 -3.74
C SER A 127 -21.33 16.12 -2.44
N LYS A 128 -22.56 16.65 -2.33
CA LYS A 128 -23.45 16.44 -1.17
C LYS A 128 -23.99 15.00 -1.04
N TYR A 129 -23.81 14.17 -2.06
CA TYR A 129 -24.21 12.76 -2.05
C TYR A 129 -23.04 11.80 -1.82
N GLY A 130 -21.79 12.29 -1.70
CA GLY A 130 -20.61 11.45 -1.47
C GLY A 130 -20.82 10.48 -0.30
N GLU A 131 -21.19 11.00 0.88
CA GLU A 131 -21.54 10.20 2.06
C GLU A 131 -22.68 9.20 1.83
N THR A 132 -23.63 9.54 0.95
CA THR A 132 -24.78 8.67 0.64
C THR A 132 -24.38 7.54 -0.30
N ILE A 133 -23.45 7.75 -1.22
CA ILE A 133 -22.99 6.75 -2.20
C ILE A 133 -22.12 5.68 -1.52
N TYR A 134 -21.31 6.05 -0.52
CA TYR A 134 -20.61 5.08 0.32
C TYR A 134 -21.55 4.11 1.05
N SER A 135 -22.81 4.52 1.28
CA SER A 135 -23.85 3.66 1.87
C SER A 135 -24.55 2.76 0.84
N VAL A 136 -24.56 3.13 -0.45
CA VAL A 136 -25.23 2.39 -1.54
C VAL A 136 -24.43 1.16 -1.97
N GLY A 137 -23.09 1.20 -1.90
CA GLY A 137 -22.25 0.03 -2.19
C GLY A 137 -22.44 -1.16 -1.25
N LEU A 138 -23.16 -0.96 -0.13
CA LEU A 138 -23.45 -1.97 0.90
C LEU A 138 -24.94 -2.37 0.96
N ALA A 139 -25.83 -1.66 0.27
CA ALA A 139 -27.27 -1.88 0.34
C ALA A 139 -27.88 -1.99 -1.07
N ASP A 140 -28.54 -3.10 -1.36
CA ASP A 140 -29.35 -3.35 -2.57
C ASP A 140 -30.57 -2.41 -2.73
N GLU A 141 -30.61 -1.28 -2.01
CA GLU A 141 -31.75 -0.37 -1.97
C GLU A 141 -31.33 1.06 -2.33
N CYS A 142 -32.11 1.67 -3.23
CA CYS A 142 -31.98 3.07 -3.59
C CYS A 142 -32.28 3.97 -2.37
N PRO A 143 -31.38 4.92 -2.00
CA PRO A 143 -31.62 5.82 -0.90
C PRO A 143 -32.89 6.65 -1.12
N LYS A 144 -33.74 6.76 -0.10
CA LYS A 144 -35.05 7.45 -0.15
C LYS A 144 -35.01 8.93 -0.60
N TYR A 145 -33.83 9.53 -0.66
CA TYR A 145 -33.61 10.92 -1.05
C TYR A 145 -32.96 11.07 -2.43
N MET A 146 -32.74 9.97 -3.16
CA MET A 146 -32.16 9.96 -4.49
C MET A 146 -33.28 9.81 -5.53
N ALA A 147 -33.27 10.65 -6.56
CA ALA A 147 -34.16 10.48 -7.71
C ALA A 147 -33.73 9.22 -8.49
N GLU A 148 -34.71 8.45 -8.95
CA GLU A 148 -34.49 7.16 -9.66
C GLU A 148 -33.55 7.32 -10.87
N GLU A 149 -33.69 8.40 -11.64
CA GLU A 149 -32.82 8.72 -12.78
C GLU A 149 -31.34 8.93 -12.36
N THR A 150 -31.11 9.48 -11.16
CA THR A 150 -29.77 9.70 -10.60
C THR A 150 -29.15 8.40 -10.11
N PHE A 151 -29.97 7.49 -9.57
CA PHE A 151 -29.55 6.14 -9.19
C PHE A 151 -29.23 5.26 -10.42
N GLU A 152 -30.05 5.33 -11.47
CA GLU A 152 -29.81 4.63 -12.73
C GLU A 152 -28.53 5.13 -13.40
N MET A 153 -28.27 6.44 -13.44
CA MET A 153 -27.03 6.99 -14.01
C MET A 153 -25.77 6.46 -13.29
N MET A 154 -25.82 6.27 -11.96
CA MET A 154 -24.72 5.74 -11.17
C MET A 154 -24.53 4.22 -11.33
N THR A 155 -25.63 3.47 -11.49
CA THR A 155 -25.59 2.00 -11.62
C THR A 155 -25.37 1.52 -13.06
N HIS A 156 -25.80 2.27 -14.07
CA HIS A 156 -25.63 1.90 -15.49
C HIS A 156 -24.23 2.17 -16.05
N ARG A 157 -23.45 3.09 -15.47
CA ARG A 157 -22.05 3.28 -15.90
C ARG A 157 -21.11 2.14 -15.47
N GLY A 158 -21.53 1.30 -14.52
CA GLY A 158 -20.82 0.06 -14.14
C GLY A 158 -21.08 -1.15 -15.05
N ARG A 159 -21.97 -1.06 -16.05
CA ARG A 159 -22.35 -2.20 -16.92
C ARG A 159 -21.96 -2.07 -18.40
N HIS A 160 -21.03 -1.19 -18.76
CA HIS A 160 -20.49 -1.11 -20.12
C HIS A 160 -18.96 -1.22 -20.16
N ILE A 161 -18.43 -2.32 -19.62
CA ILE A 161 -17.23 -2.95 -20.20
C ILE A 161 -17.57 -4.43 -20.41
N ARG A 162 -18.36 -4.70 -21.45
CA ARG A 162 -18.28 -5.93 -22.21
C ARG A 162 -17.97 -5.49 -23.63
N LEU A 163 -16.68 -5.52 -23.97
CA LEU A 163 -16.29 -5.69 -25.36
C LEU A 163 -16.30 -7.20 -25.61
N ASP A 164 -17.04 -7.55 -26.66
CA ASP A 164 -17.46 -8.86 -27.17
C ASP A 164 -18.66 -9.53 -26.45
#